data_AF-A0A1G6Q9R8-F1
#
_entry.id   AF-A0A1G6Q9R8-F1
#
_cell.length_a   1.000
_cell.length_b   1.000
_cell.length_c   1.000
_cell.angle_alpha   90.00
_cell.angle_beta   90.00
_cell.angle_gamma   90.00
#
_symmetry.space_group_name_H-M   'P 1'
#
loop_
_entity.id
_entity.type
_entity.pdbx_description
1 polymer ?
#
loop_
_entity_poly.entity_id
_entity_poly.type
_entity_poly.pdbx_seq_one_letter_code
_entity_poly.pdbx_strand_id
1 'polypeptide(L)'
;MYHYSSDSIHKLSALLERSALSLGVSAVQIKDTIFPMHVAMDPIGPLSWALTLHAQAIVAISGIAQHARGNVLPFACVNDPAAPYGNQVVIQPAVLPLSVGLRFLDAALEHAACLGMRDLGYTPEEWQLLPENQRAIPLEPYFNDLTHNWVTDALERGDLAMQLANWPELLDQASLSYQMSQNQGVVHEQALRFPSAR
;
A
#
# COMPACT_ATOMS: atom_id res chain seq x y z
N MET A 1 19.28 4.94 -17.42
CA MET A 1 18.74 5.46 -16.15
C MET A 1 17.75 6.55 -16.50
N TYR A 2 16.55 6.51 -15.93
CA TYR A 2 15.49 7.48 -16.20
C TYR A 2 15.61 8.67 -15.23
N HIS A 3 15.22 9.85 -15.71
CA HIS A 3 15.20 11.10 -14.94
C HIS A 3 13.79 11.68 -14.94
N TYR A 4 13.42 12.32 -13.83
CA TYR A 4 12.07 12.79 -13.58
C TYR A 4 12.11 14.20 -12.98
N SER A 5 11.10 15.01 -13.25
CA SER A 5 10.95 16.31 -12.59
C SER A 5 10.49 16.14 -11.14
N SER A 6 10.76 17.13 -10.30
CA SER A 6 10.25 17.21 -8.92
C SER A 6 8.73 17.01 -8.86
N ASP A 7 8.00 17.60 -9.80
CA ASP A 7 6.53 17.53 -9.86
C ASP A 7 5.98 16.13 -10.14
N SER A 8 6.84 15.18 -10.52
CA SER A 8 6.44 13.80 -10.78
C SER A 8 5.88 13.13 -9.52
N ILE A 9 6.32 13.53 -8.32
CA ILE A 9 5.81 12.96 -7.08
C ILE A 9 4.35 13.32 -6.86
N HIS A 10 3.96 14.58 -7.09
CA HIS A 10 2.58 15.02 -6.92
C HIS A 10 1.65 14.36 -7.96
N LYS A 11 2.15 14.14 -9.18
CA LYS A 11 1.42 13.38 -10.20
C LYS A 11 1.24 11.92 -9.81
N LEU A 12 2.27 11.30 -9.22
CA LEU A 12 2.21 9.93 -8.71
C LEU A 12 1.16 9.82 -7.60
N SER A 13 1.18 10.72 -6.61
CA SER A 13 0.19 10.79 -5.54
C SER A 13 -1.24 10.93 -6.09
N ALA A 14 -1.45 11.82 -7.05
CA ALA A 14 -2.77 12.02 -7.67
C ALA A 14 -3.26 10.80 -8.46
N LEU A 15 -2.35 10.04 -9.08
CA LEU A 15 -2.71 8.79 -9.76
C LEU A 15 -3.07 7.70 -8.75
N LEU A 16 -2.29 7.54 -7.68
CA LEU A 16 -2.57 6.56 -6.62
C LEU A 16 -3.87 6.88 -5.86
N GLU A 17 -4.18 8.15 -5.64
CA GLU A 17 -5.47 8.56 -5.08
C GLU A 17 -6.63 8.11 -5.98
N ARG A 18 -6.50 8.27 -7.30
CA ARG A 18 -7.51 7.78 -8.25
C ARG A 18 -7.61 6.26 -8.24
N SER A 19 -6.49 5.55 -8.15
CA SER A 19 -6.46 4.09 -7.99
C SER A 19 -7.21 3.68 -6.71
N ALA A 20 -6.95 4.35 -5.59
CA ALA A 20 -7.63 4.08 -4.32
C ALA A 20 -9.16 4.29 -4.43
N LEU A 21 -9.59 5.39 -5.07
CA LEU A 21 -11.00 5.65 -5.31
C LEU A 21 -11.66 4.59 -6.22
N SER A 22 -10.93 4.06 -7.20
CA SER A 22 -11.43 2.96 -8.05
C SER A 22 -11.60 1.65 -7.27
N LEU A 23 -10.77 1.43 -6.26
CA LEU A 23 -10.92 0.35 -5.27
C LEU A 23 -12.01 0.64 -4.24
N GLY A 24 -12.69 1.79 -4.34
CA GLY A 24 -13.71 2.22 -3.41
C GLY A 24 -13.15 2.72 -2.09
N VAL A 25 -11.87 3.09 -1.99
CA VAL A 25 -11.26 3.60 -0.74
C VAL A 25 -11.24 5.12 -0.76
N SER A 26 -11.95 5.75 0.16
CA SER A 26 -12.13 7.22 0.20
C SER A 26 -11.27 7.88 1.29
N ALA A 27 -10.86 7.11 2.29
CA ALA A 27 -9.96 7.53 3.35
C ALA A 27 -9.20 6.33 3.92
N VAL A 28 -8.24 6.62 4.78
CA VAL A 28 -7.57 5.61 5.59
C VAL A 28 -7.69 5.96 7.07
N GLN A 29 -7.67 4.95 7.92
CA GLN A 29 -7.64 5.11 9.36
C GLN A 29 -6.32 4.62 9.92
N ILE A 30 -5.76 5.41 10.84
CA ILE A 30 -4.64 5.01 11.69
C ILE A 30 -5.05 5.32 13.12
N LYS A 31 -5.12 4.28 13.94
CA LYS A 31 -5.65 4.29 15.31
C LYS A 31 -7.06 4.88 15.28
N ASP A 32 -7.28 5.97 15.99
CA ASP A 32 -8.59 6.64 16.05
C ASP A 32 -8.70 7.83 15.08
N THR A 33 -7.73 8.01 14.17
CA THR A 33 -7.67 9.16 13.26
C THR A 33 -7.93 8.74 11.83
N ILE A 34 -8.89 9.41 11.18
CA ILE A 34 -9.21 9.22 9.76
C ILE A 34 -8.54 10.31 8.93
N PHE A 35 -7.77 9.88 7.94
CA PHE A 35 -7.10 10.74 6.97
C PHE A 35 -7.79 10.63 5.62
N PRO A 36 -8.29 11.75 5.05
CA PRO A 36 -8.74 11.78 3.65
C PRO A 36 -7.64 11.27 2.71
N MET A 37 -8.03 10.62 1.61
CA MET A 37 -7.06 9.95 0.73
C MET A 37 -5.96 10.89 0.20
N HIS A 38 -6.29 12.12 -0.22
CA HIS A 38 -5.29 13.11 -0.65
C HIS A 38 -4.25 13.45 0.42
N VAL A 39 -4.62 13.45 1.71
CA VAL A 39 -3.69 13.67 2.83
C VAL A 39 -2.86 12.42 3.08
N ALA A 40 -3.49 11.24 3.02
CA ALA A 40 -2.81 9.96 3.22
C ALA A 40 -1.73 9.71 2.15
N MET A 41 -2.02 10.09 0.90
CA MET A 41 -1.20 9.91 -0.29
C MET A 41 -0.27 11.10 -0.59
N ASP A 42 -0.26 12.13 0.26
CA ASP A 42 0.73 13.20 0.17
C ASP A 42 2.16 12.63 0.30
N PRO A 43 3.20 13.22 -0.30
CA PRO A 43 4.58 12.75 -0.15
C PRO A 43 5.06 12.59 1.31
N ILE A 44 4.52 13.38 2.26
CA ILE A 44 4.79 13.21 3.71
C ILE A 44 3.67 12.46 4.45
N GLY A 45 2.68 11.97 3.70
CA GLY A 45 1.52 11.26 4.19
C GLY A 45 1.85 9.81 4.60
N PRO A 46 1.06 9.24 5.53
CA PRO A 46 1.36 7.95 6.11
C PRO A 46 1.26 6.77 5.15
N LEU A 47 0.43 6.87 4.10
CA LEU A 47 0.26 5.77 3.15
C LEU A 47 1.39 5.77 2.12
N SER A 48 1.84 6.93 1.65
CA SER A 48 2.87 7.06 0.61
C SER A 48 4.18 6.35 0.95
N TRP A 49 4.69 6.54 2.17
CA TRP A 49 5.95 5.90 2.56
C TRP A 49 5.77 4.39 2.77
N ALA A 50 4.63 3.94 3.30
CA ALA A 50 4.36 2.52 3.48
C ALA A 50 4.21 1.79 2.14
N LEU A 51 3.52 2.39 1.16
CA LEU A 51 3.46 1.88 -0.22
C LEU A 51 4.85 1.83 -0.86
N THR A 52 5.68 2.86 -0.62
CA THR A 52 7.05 2.90 -1.14
C THR A 52 7.90 1.76 -0.57
N LEU A 53 7.84 1.50 0.73
CA LEU A 53 8.55 0.38 1.35
C LEU A 53 8.07 -0.97 0.81
N HIS A 54 6.76 -1.13 0.63
CA HIS A 54 6.21 -2.37 0.08
C HIS A 54 6.63 -2.58 -1.39
N ALA A 55 6.58 -1.54 -2.22
CA ALA A 55 7.09 -1.62 -3.58
C ALA A 55 8.59 -1.97 -3.62
N GLN A 56 9.40 -1.46 -2.69
CA GLN A 56 10.80 -1.87 -2.54
C GLN A 56 10.94 -3.35 -2.17
N ALA A 57 10.11 -3.85 -1.25
CA ALA A 57 10.08 -5.26 -0.88
C ALA A 57 9.72 -6.16 -2.09
N ILE A 58 8.67 -5.81 -2.85
CA ILE A 58 8.27 -6.53 -4.08
C ILE A 58 9.44 -6.60 -5.09
N VAL A 59 10.15 -5.48 -5.28
CA VAL A 59 11.30 -5.41 -6.19
C VAL A 59 12.50 -6.23 -5.70
N ALA A 60 12.72 -6.26 -4.38
CA ALA A 60 13.79 -7.05 -3.79
C ALA A 60 13.53 -8.55 -3.98
N ILE A 61 12.33 -9.03 -3.65
CA ILE A 61 11.99 -10.46 -3.75
C ILE A 61 11.90 -10.94 -5.20
N SER A 62 11.44 -10.11 -6.14
CA SER A 62 11.32 -10.48 -7.55
C SER A 62 12.66 -10.67 -8.29
N GLY A 63 13.81 -10.43 -7.63
CA GLY A 63 15.14 -10.57 -8.22
C GLY A 63 15.53 -9.45 -9.20
N ILE A 64 14.65 -8.49 -9.44
CA ILE A 64 14.91 -7.33 -10.31
C ILE A 64 16.07 -6.50 -9.77
N ALA A 65 16.15 -6.35 -8.45
CA ALA A 65 17.19 -5.56 -7.78
C ALA A 65 18.62 -6.12 -7.96
N GLN A 66 18.77 -7.44 -8.09
CA GLN A 66 20.08 -8.12 -8.07
C GLN A 66 20.99 -7.75 -9.25
N HIS A 67 20.43 -7.17 -10.30
CA HIS A 67 21.14 -6.82 -11.54
C HIS A 67 21.33 -5.31 -11.71
N ALA A 68 20.82 -4.50 -10.79
CA ALA A 68 20.81 -3.04 -10.92
C ALA A 68 22.08 -2.42 -10.33
N ARG A 69 22.74 -1.55 -11.10
CA ARG A 69 23.78 -0.64 -10.60
C ARG A 69 23.14 0.71 -10.28
N GLY A 70 22.66 0.87 -9.04
CA GLY A 70 22.03 2.10 -8.53
C GLY A 70 20.58 1.89 -8.10
N ASN A 71 19.84 2.99 -7.92
CA ASN A 71 18.44 2.97 -7.50
C ASN A 71 17.59 2.18 -8.49
N VAL A 72 16.90 1.14 -8.02
CA VAL A 72 16.02 0.33 -8.86
C VAL A 72 14.73 1.09 -9.16
N LEU A 73 14.10 1.63 -8.11
CA LEU A 73 12.82 2.33 -8.18
C LEU A 73 13.00 3.85 -8.26
N PRO A 74 12.09 4.55 -8.98
CA PRO A 74 12.12 6.00 -9.19
C PRO A 74 11.64 6.81 -8.00
N PHE A 75 11.36 6.16 -6.88
CA PHE A 75 10.96 6.77 -5.61
C PHE A 75 11.66 6.08 -4.44
N ALA A 76 11.86 6.82 -3.36
CA ALA A 76 12.43 6.33 -2.11
C ALA A 76 11.85 7.08 -0.92
N CYS A 77 11.88 6.43 0.25
CA CYS A 77 11.66 7.09 1.53
C CYS A 77 12.97 7.71 2.00
N VAL A 78 12.93 8.97 2.40
CA VAL A 78 14.02 9.67 3.09
C VAL A 78 13.54 10.14 4.45
N ASN A 79 14.46 10.24 5.40
CA ASN A 79 14.18 10.80 6.71
C ASN A 79 13.98 12.31 6.57
N ASP A 80 12.82 12.80 7.00
CA ASP A 80 12.50 14.22 7.09
C ASP A 80 11.92 14.50 8.49
N PRO A 81 12.71 15.10 9.42
CA PRO A 81 12.23 15.43 10.76
C PRO A 81 11.07 16.43 10.79
N ALA A 82 10.83 17.17 9.70
CA ALA A 82 9.70 18.09 9.59
C ALA A 82 8.39 17.40 9.16
N ALA A 83 8.47 16.18 8.62
CA ALA A 83 7.30 15.40 8.22
C ALA A 83 6.56 14.83 9.44
N PRO A 84 5.22 14.73 9.42
CA PRO A 84 4.42 14.22 10.55
C PRO A 84 4.83 12.82 11.04
N TYR A 85 5.36 11.99 10.14
CA TYR A 85 5.80 10.62 10.42
C TYR A 85 7.32 10.45 10.28
N GLY A 86 8.09 11.54 10.24
CA GLY A 86 9.55 11.52 10.11
C GLY A 86 10.07 11.02 8.76
N ASN A 87 9.19 10.79 7.79
CA ASN A 87 9.49 10.21 6.50
C ASN A 87 8.84 11.02 5.38
N GLN A 88 9.56 11.15 4.27
CA GLN A 88 9.08 11.76 3.04
C GLN A 88 9.39 10.85 1.86
N VAL A 89 8.45 10.71 0.93
CA VAL A 89 8.70 10.07 -0.36
C VAL A 89 9.26 11.09 -1.33
N VAL A 90 10.40 10.77 -1.94
CA VAL A 90 11.05 11.59 -2.94
C VAL A 90 11.18 10.86 -4.26
N ILE A 91 11.11 11.59 -5.37
CA ILE A 91 11.42 11.07 -6.71
C ILE A 91 12.93 11.15 -6.94
N GLN A 92 13.48 10.11 -7.57
CA GLN A 92 14.91 10.01 -7.84
C GLN A 92 15.19 9.35 -9.20
N PRO A 93 16.38 9.55 -9.78
CA PRO A 93 16.81 8.78 -10.94
C PRO A 93 16.86 7.29 -10.64
N ALA A 94 16.43 6.46 -11.59
CA ALA A 94 16.31 5.02 -11.38
C ALA A 94 16.51 4.17 -12.64
N VAL A 95 16.74 2.88 -12.42
CA VAL A 95 16.85 1.88 -13.48
C VAL A 95 15.48 1.59 -14.09
N LEU A 96 14.43 1.44 -13.27
CA LEU A 96 13.08 1.19 -13.77
C LEU A 96 12.36 2.49 -14.17
N PRO A 97 11.52 2.44 -15.21
CA PRO A 97 10.67 3.56 -15.57
C PRO A 97 9.56 3.76 -14.52
N LEU A 98 9.07 5.01 -14.38
CA LEU A 98 8.02 5.38 -13.43
C LEU A 98 6.72 4.59 -13.64
N SER A 99 6.39 4.22 -14.86
CA SER A 99 5.23 3.37 -15.16
C SER A 99 5.32 1.98 -14.53
N VAL A 100 6.53 1.39 -14.44
CA VAL A 100 6.74 0.11 -13.78
C VAL A 100 6.73 0.29 -12.27
N GLY A 101 7.38 1.35 -11.75
CA GLY A 101 7.30 1.70 -10.34
C GLY A 101 5.87 1.92 -9.84
N LEU A 102 5.05 2.63 -10.63
CA LEU A 102 3.64 2.86 -10.33
C LEU A 102 2.86 1.55 -10.21
N ARG A 103 3.12 0.55 -11.06
CA ARG A 103 2.46 -0.76 -10.93
C ARG A 103 2.73 -1.44 -9.59
N PHE A 104 3.94 -1.31 -9.05
CA PHE A 104 4.24 -1.86 -7.72
C PHE A 104 3.54 -1.09 -6.61
N LEU A 105 3.40 0.23 -6.75
CA LEU A 105 2.65 1.05 -5.80
C LEU A 105 1.14 0.77 -5.87
N ASP A 106 0.58 0.61 -7.08
CA ASP A 106 -0.82 0.21 -7.28
C ASP A 106 -1.10 -1.16 -6.67
N ALA A 107 -0.22 -2.15 -6.89
CA ALA A 107 -0.34 -3.48 -6.29
C ALA A 107 -0.26 -3.43 -4.75
N ALA A 108 0.67 -2.63 -4.20
CA ALA A 108 0.76 -2.42 -2.76
C ALA A 108 -0.49 -1.72 -2.18
N LEU A 109 -1.08 -0.80 -2.95
CA LEU A 109 -2.28 -0.08 -2.57
C LEU A 109 -3.51 -0.98 -2.58
N GLU A 110 -3.66 -1.80 -3.63
CA GLU A 110 -4.72 -2.82 -3.69
C GLU A 110 -4.58 -3.81 -2.55
N HIS A 111 -3.36 -4.23 -2.23
CA HIS A 111 -3.08 -5.08 -1.09
C HIS A 111 -3.52 -4.45 0.24
N ALA A 112 -3.11 -3.21 0.49
CA ALA A 112 -3.52 -2.47 1.68
C ALA A 112 -5.05 -2.34 1.78
N ALA A 113 -5.71 -2.04 0.65
CA ALA A 113 -7.17 -1.95 0.58
C ALA A 113 -7.84 -3.28 0.91
N CYS A 114 -7.39 -4.38 0.31
CA CYS A 114 -7.97 -5.70 0.54
C CYS A 114 -7.73 -6.19 1.97
N LEU A 115 -6.55 -5.93 2.55
CA LEU A 115 -6.29 -6.23 3.96
C LEU A 115 -7.26 -5.47 4.89
N GLY A 116 -7.49 -4.18 4.62
CA GLY A 116 -8.43 -3.37 5.39
C GLY A 116 -9.89 -3.83 5.23
N MET A 117 -10.32 -4.17 4.02
CA MET A 117 -11.65 -4.74 3.77
C MET A 117 -11.83 -6.06 4.52
N ARG A 118 -10.83 -6.94 4.45
CA ARG A 118 -10.82 -8.24 5.14
C ARG A 118 -10.89 -8.08 6.65
N ASP A 119 -10.12 -7.15 7.22
CA ASP A 119 -10.11 -6.86 8.66
C ASP A 119 -11.50 -6.43 9.16
N LEU A 120 -12.19 -5.63 8.37
CA LEU A 120 -13.55 -5.18 8.65
C LEU A 120 -14.64 -6.21 8.27
N GLY A 121 -14.27 -7.32 7.63
CA GLY A 121 -15.18 -8.39 7.25
C GLY A 121 -16.02 -8.10 6.00
N TYR A 122 -15.59 -7.21 5.11
CA TYR A 122 -16.28 -6.91 3.86
C TYR A 122 -15.63 -7.58 2.65
N THR A 123 -16.46 -8.17 1.79
CA THR A 123 -16.04 -8.49 0.41
C THR A 123 -15.86 -7.21 -0.41
N PRO A 124 -15.07 -7.24 -1.50
CA PRO A 124 -14.97 -6.11 -2.42
C PRO A 124 -16.33 -5.63 -2.95
N GLU A 125 -17.25 -6.56 -3.23
CA GLU A 125 -18.59 -6.24 -3.72
C GLU A 125 -19.43 -5.51 -2.66
N GLU A 126 -19.43 -6.00 -1.41
CA GLU A 126 -20.13 -5.34 -0.29
C GLU A 126 -19.52 -3.97 0.01
N TRP A 127 -18.19 -3.87 -0.02
CA TRP A 127 -17.47 -2.63 0.22
C TRP A 127 -17.89 -1.52 -0.75
N GLN A 128 -18.04 -1.84 -2.03
CA GLN A 128 -18.44 -0.87 -3.06
C GLN A 128 -19.87 -0.34 -2.86
N LEU A 129 -20.73 -1.08 -2.15
CA LEU A 129 -22.09 -0.66 -1.84
C LEU A 129 -22.17 0.27 -0.61
N LEU A 130 -21.10 0.38 0.17
CA LEU A 130 -21.05 1.28 1.32
C LEU A 130 -21.08 2.76 0.88
N PRO A 131 -21.72 3.65 1.67
CA PRO A 131 -21.57 5.09 1.48
C PRO A 131 -20.10 5.53 1.48
N GLU A 132 -19.74 6.53 0.67
CA GLU A 132 -18.37 7.05 0.56
C GLU A 132 -17.76 7.41 1.92
N ASN A 133 -18.55 8.03 2.79
CA ASN A 133 -18.19 8.38 4.17
C ASN A 133 -18.17 7.19 5.15
N GLN A 134 -18.13 5.95 4.66
CA GLN A 134 -17.88 4.74 5.44
C GLN A 134 -16.75 3.90 4.83
N ARG A 135 -16.24 4.31 3.66
CA ARG A 135 -15.19 3.59 2.94
C ARG A 135 -13.79 4.04 3.36
N ALA A 136 -13.53 3.96 4.66
CA ALA A 136 -12.21 4.17 5.25
C ALA A 136 -11.59 2.84 5.64
N ILE A 137 -10.42 2.50 5.10
CA ILE A 137 -9.71 1.25 5.47
C ILE A 137 -8.78 1.49 6.66
N PRO A 138 -8.73 0.60 7.67
CA PRO A 138 -7.69 0.64 8.69
C PRO A 138 -6.34 0.23 8.08
N LEU A 139 -5.27 0.94 8.44
CA LEU A 139 -3.91 0.62 7.97
C LEU A 139 -3.11 -0.25 8.94
N GLU A 140 -3.57 -0.44 10.18
CA GLU A 140 -2.92 -1.33 11.14
C GLU A 140 -2.71 -2.76 10.59
N PRO A 141 -3.71 -3.40 9.93
CA PRO A 141 -3.51 -4.71 9.32
C PRO A 141 -2.41 -4.70 8.26
N TYR A 142 -2.36 -3.63 7.45
CA TYR A 142 -1.35 -3.45 6.41
C TYR A 142 0.05 -3.22 6.97
N PHE A 143 0.20 -2.38 7.98
CA PHE A 143 1.51 -2.16 8.63
C PHE A 143 2.01 -3.42 9.33
N ASN A 144 1.10 -4.18 9.95
CA ASN A 144 1.43 -5.44 10.56
C ASN A 144 1.92 -6.46 9.52
N ASP A 145 1.21 -6.57 8.39
CA ASP A 145 1.58 -7.44 7.28
C ASP A 145 2.93 -7.05 6.66
N LEU A 146 3.14 -5.77 6.39
CA LEU A 146 4.40 -5.24 5.85
C LEU A 146 5.60 -5.59 6.75
N THR A 147 5.42 -5.45 8.08
CA THR A 147 6.49 -5.70 9.06
C THR A 147 6.80 -7.19 9.24
N HIS A 148 5.77 -8.05 9.19
CA HIS A 148 5.94 -9.46 9.56
C HIS A 148 6.04 -10.41 8.38
N ASN A 149 5.60 -10.02 7.18
CA ASN A 149 5.55 -10.89 6.01
C ASN A 149 6.45 -10.39 4.86
N TRP A 150 6.58 -9.08 4.68
CA TRP A 150 7.29 -8.51 3.52
C TRP A 150 8.70 -8.02 3.83
N VAL A 151 8.89 -7.38 4.98
CA VAL A 151 10.19 -6.82 5.40
C VAL A 151 10.76 -7.68 6.52
N THR A 152 11.25 -8.87 6.16
CA THR A 152 11.74 -9.87 7.13
C THR A 152 13.18 -10.30 6.85
N ASP A 153 13.91 -10.66 7.91
CA ASP A 153 15.27 -11.21 7.80
C ASP A 153 15.32 -12.47 6.90
N ALA A 154 14.25 -13.28 6.91
CA ALA A 154 14.14 -14.49 6.09
C ALA A 154 14.15 -14.17 4.59
N LEU A 155 13.49 -13.09 4.17
CA LEU A 155 13.47 -12.65 2.78
C LEU A 155 14.76 -11.92 2.40
N GLU A 156 15.33 -11.11 3.30
CA GLU A 156 16.53 -10.34 3.02
C GLU A 156 17.84 -11.15 3.02
N ARG A 157 17.94 -12.15 3.91
CA ARG A 157 19.21 -12.86 4.20
C ARG A 157 19.10 -14.38 4.17
N GLY A 158 17.89 -14.92 4.08
CA GLY A 158 17.66 -16.36 3.98
C GLY A 158 18.26 -16.95 2.70
N ASP A 159 18.51 -18.25 2.72
CA ASP A 159 18.81 -18.98 1.48
C ASP A 159 17.57 -19.07 0.58
N LEU A 160 17.76 -19.51 -0.67
CA LEU A 160 16.67 -19.57 -1.64
C LEU A 160 15.48 -20.42 -1.16
N ALA A 161 15.75 -21.50 -0.43
CA ALA A 161 14.69 -22.38 0.08
C ALA A 161 13.86 -21.67 1.16
N MET A 162 14.52 -20.95 2.07
CA MET A 162 13.87 -20.13 3.09
C MET A 162 13.08 -18.97 2.47
N GLN A 163 13.63 -18.31 1.44
CA GLN A 163 12.93 -17.24 0.72
C GLN A 163 11.66 -17.75 0.04
N LEU A 164 11.73 -18.91 -0.63
CA LEU A 164 10.56 -19.52 -1.28
C LEU A 164 9.50 -19.98 -0.27
N ALA A 165 9.92 -20.53 0.88
CA ALA A 165 9.00 -20.99 1.92
C ALA A 165 8.26 -19.84 2.63
N ASN A 166 8.85 -18.65 2.66
CA ASN A 166 8.27 -17.45 3.27
C ASN A 166 7.80 -16.44 2.22
N TRP A 167 7.61 -16.87 0.98
CA TRP A 167 7.22 -15.96 -0.11
C TRP A 167 5.82 -15.39 0.16
N PRO A 168 5.69 -14.06 0.34
CA PRO A 168 4.41 -13.46 0.69
C PRO A 168 3.48 -13.39 -0.54
N GLU A 169 2.18 -13.49 -0.28
CA GLU A 169 1.15 -13.41 -1.31
C GLU A 169 0.53 -12.00 -1.34
N LEU A 170 0.48 -11.38 -2.52
CA LEU A 170 -0.29 -10.17 -2.73
C LEU A 170 -1.78 -10.53 -2.78
N LEU A 171 -2.51 -10.06 -1.79
CA LEU A 171 -3.96 -10.04 -1.80
C LEU A 171 -4.48 -8.96 -2.78
N ASP A 172 -5.24 -9.38 -3.78
CA ASP A 172 -6.00 -8.53 -4.69
C ASP A 172 -7.52 -8.73 -4.50
N GLN A 173 -8.36 -7.93 -5.18
CA GLN A 173 -9.81 -8.04 -5.02
C GLN A 173 -10.35 -9.43 -5.38
N ALA A 174 -9.85 -10.04 -6.47
CA ALA A 174 -10.30 -11.35 -6.91
C ALA A 174 -9.97 -12.45 -5.89
N SER A 175 -8.76 -12.40 -5.33
CA SER A 175 -8.27 -13.33 -4.33
C SER A 175 -9.01 -13.15 -3.01
N LEU A 176 -9.32 -11.91 -2.61
CA LEU A 176 -10.13 -11.62 -1.43
C LEU A 176 -11.56 -12.17 -1.60
N SER A 177 -12.24 -11.88 -2.70
CA SER A 177 -13.59 -12.40 -2.98
C SER A 177 -13.61 -13.94 -2.93
N TYR A 178 -12.59 -14.59 -3.51
CA TYR A 178 -12.45 -16.04 -3.43
C TYR A 178 -12.27 -16.52 -1.99
N GLN A 179 -11.32 -15.97 -1.24
CA GLN A 179 -11.07 -16.34 0.16
C GLN A 179 -12.31 -16.19 1.04
N MET A 180 -13.06 -15.10 0.87
CA MET A 180 -14.27 -14.84 1.66
C MET A 180 -15.46 -15.72 1.24
N SER A 181 -15.58 -16.07 -0.04
CA SER A 181 -16.60 -17.02 -0.50
C SER A 181 -16.43 -18.43 0.09
N GLN A 182 -15.19 -18.84 0.39
CA GLN A 182 -14.89 -20.12 1.04
C GLN A 182 -15.18 -20.09 2.55
N ASN A 183 -15.20 -18.90 3.16
CA ASN A 183 -15.32 -18.69 4.60
C ASN A 183 -16.74 -18.29 5.06
N GLN A 184 -17.78 -18.58 4.27
CA GLN A 184 -19.17 -18.23 4.60
C GLN A 184 -19.63 -18.83 5.95
N GLY A 185 -19.51 -18.05 7.02
CA GLY A 185 -19.92 -18.45 8.36
C GLY A 185 -19.86 -17.36 9.44
N VAL A 186 -19.22 -16.20 9.20
CA VAL A 186 -19.11 -15.15 10.21
C VAL A 186 -19.34 -13.77 9.59
N VAL A 187 -20.50 -13.17 9.86
CA VAL A 187 -20.82 -11.78 9.52
C VAL A 187 -20.33 -10.90 10.68
N HIS A 188 -19.41 -9.98 10.41
CA HIS A 188 -19.00 -8.97 11.39
C HIS A 188 -19.29 -7.57 10.82
N GLU A 189 -20.35 -6.94 11.31
CA GLU A 189 -20.69 -5.55 11.00
C GLU A 189 -19.79 -4.60 11.81
N GLN A 190 -18.60 -4.28 11.31
CA GLN A 190 -17.80 -3.15 11.82
C GLN A 190 -17.69 -2.08 10.73
N ALA A 191 -18.62 -1.13 10.71
CA ALA A 191 -18.54 0.06 9.84
C ALA A 191 -17.83 1.20 10.57
N LEU A 192 -16.72 1.67 10.02
CA LEU A 192 -15.99 2.84 10.51
C LEU A 192 -16.76 4.11 10.09
N ARG A 193 -17.26 4.87 11.07
CA ARG A 193 -18.01 6.10 10.82
C ARG A 193 -17.08 7.31 10.85
N PHE A 194 -17.10 8.12 9.80
CA PHE A 194 -16.41 9.41 9.82
C PHE A 194 -17.09 10.33 10.85
N PRO A 195 -16.34 11.12 11.63
CA PRO A 195 -16.93 12.15 12.47
C PRO A 195 -17.65 13.15 11.57
N SER A 196 -18.93 13.43 11.86
CA SER A 196 -19.69 14.45 11.13
C SER A 196 -19.02 15.81 11.30
N ALA A 197 -18.86 16.57 10.22
CA ALA A 197 -18.43 17.96 10.30
C ALA A 197 -19.35 18.71 11.29
N ARG A 198 -18.75 19.31 12.32
CA ARG A 198 -19.42 20.24 13.24
C ARG A 198 -19.37 21.65 12.67
#